data_AF-A0A7V3U189-F1
#
_entry.id   AF-A0A7V3U189-F1
#
_cell.length_a   1.000
_cell.length_b   1.000
_cell.length_c   1.000
_cell.angle_alpha   90.00
_cell.angle_beta   90.00
_cell.angle_gamma   90.00
#
_symmetry.space_group_name_H-M   'P 1'
#
loop_
_entity.id
_entity.type
_entity.pdbx_description
1 polymer ?
#
loop_
_entity_poly.entity_id
_entity_poly.type
_entity_poly.pdbx_seq_one_letter_code
_entity_poly.pdbx_strand_id
1 'polypeptide(L)'
;LPVLVFLGMATALGAVLILAAVILGPTNPDPEKLSAYECGFNAFDDARMKFDVRFYLVAILFIIFDLEIAFLFPWAVTFKDMTDVSFWSMMVFLAVLTIGFAYEWKKGALEWE
;
A
#
# COMPACT_ATOMS: atom_id res chain seq x y z
N LEU A 1 22.45 12.08 -6.44
CA LEU A 1 23.21 12.32 -5.19
C LEU A 1 22.36 12.93 -4.07
N PRO A 2 21.64 14.06 -4.27
CA PRO A 2 20.90 14.72 -3.18
C PRO A 2 19.82 13.84 -2.54
N VAL A 3 19.09 13.08 -3.34
CA VAL A 3 18.07 12.13 -2.86
C VAL A 3 18.66 11.05 -1.95
N LEU A 4 19.84 10.52 -2.31
CA LEU A 4 20.51 9.49 -1.51
C LEU A 4 21.01 10.05 -0.17
N VAL A 5 21.55 11.27 -0.19
CA VAL A 5 21.99 11.97 1.03
C VAL A 5 20.80 12.23 1.96
N PHE A 6 19.67 12.71 1.40
CA PHE A 6 18.45 12.94 2.16
C PHE A 6 17.90 11.65 2.79
N LEU A 7 17.82 10.58 2.01
CA LEU A 7 17.35 9.28 2.49
C LEU A 7 18.27 8.75 3.59
N GLY A 8 19.59 8.80 3.39
CA GLY A 8 20.56 8.40 4.41
C GLY A 8 20.42 9.21 5.71
N MET A 9 20.23 10.52 5.62
CA MET A 9 20.04 11.39 6.79
C MET A 9 18.72 11.08 7.51
N ALA A 10 17.62 10.88 6.78
CA ALA A 10 16.32 10.55 7.36
C ALA A 10 16.37 9.20 8.09
N THR A 11 16.95 8.17 7.48
CA THR A 11 17.11 6.86 8.11
C THR A 11 18.05 6.92 9.31
N ALA A 12 19.17 7.64 9.20
CA ALA A 12 20.12 7.79 10.31
C ALA A 12 19.48 8.51 11.51
N LEU A 13 18.74 9.59 11.27
CA LEU A 13 18.02 10.31 12.32
C LEU A 13 16.98 9.40 12.99
N GLY A 14 16.19 8.67 12.20
CA GLY A 14 15.22 7.70 12.73
C GLY A 14 15.89 6.63 13.60
N ALA A 15 17.02 6.09 13.16
CA ALA A 15 17.79 5.11 13.92
C ALA A 15 18.35 5.70 15.22
N VAL A 16 18.89 6.92 15.21
CA VAL A 16 19.40 7.61 16.41
C VAL A 16 18.29 7.82 17.43
N LEU A 17 17.09 8.22 16.98
CA LEU A 17 15.95 8.43 17.88
C LEU A 17 15.47 7.12 18.51
N ILE A 18 15.40 6.03 17.73
CA ILE A 18 15.08 4.69 18.26
C ILE A 18 16.15 4.23 19.27
N LEU A 19 17.43 4.39 18.96
CA LEU A 19 18.53 4.06 19.87
C LEU A 19 18.48 4.89 21.16
N ALA A 20 18.21 6.20 21.05
CA ALA A 20 18.05 7.06 22.21
C ALA A 20 16.87 6.60 23.09
N ALA A 21 15.74 6.21 22.51
CA ALA A 21 14.60 5.69 23.26
C ALA A 21 14.93 4.39 24.01
N VAL A 22 15.70 3.48 23.39
CA VAL A 22 16.13 2.22 24.01
C VAL A 22 17.17 2.44 25.12
N ILE A 23 18.08 3.40 24.95
CA ILE A 23 19.18 3.65 25.91
C ILE A 23 18.71 4.52 27.09
N LEU A 24 17.91 5.55 26.83
CA LEU A 24 17.48 6.53 27.85
C LEU A 24 16.16 6.14 28.51
N GLY A 25 15.36 5.26 27.89
CA GLY A 25 14.06 4.84 28.40
C GLY A 25 14.19 3.95 29.65
N PRO A 26 13.37 4.16 30.70
CA PRO A 26 13.37 3.28 31.87
C PRO A 26 12.83 1.89 31.50
N THR A 27 13.67 0.86 31.61
CA THR A 27 13.31 -0.52 31.34
C THR A 27 13.00 -1.27 32.64
N ASN A 28 11.71 -1.50 32.91
CA ASN A 28 11.23 -2.43 33.95
C ASN A 28 10.21 -3.39 33.30
N PRO A 29 10.66 -4.54 32.77
CA PRO A 29 9.77 -5.54 32.17
C PRO A 29 9.09 -6.38 33.25
N ASP A 30 7.77 -6.48 33.17
CA ASP A 30 6.94 -7.35 34.02
C ASP A 30 6.15 -8.31 33.08
N PRO A 31 5.88 -9.56 33.49
CA PRO A 31 5.10 -10.50 32.68
C PRO A 31 3.76 -9.95 32.19
N GLU A 32 3.07 -9.12 32.99
CA GLU A 32 1.81 -8.48 32.62
C GLU A 32 2.06 -7.32 31.63
N LYS A 33 3.13 -6.55 31.81
CA LYS A 33 3.52 -5.47 30.88
C LYS A 33 3.96 -6.00 29.50
N LEU A 34 4.43 -7.24 29.46
CA LEU A 34 4.81 -7.94 28.24
C LEU A 34 3.66 -8.77 27.64
N SER A 35 2.49 -8.81 28.29
CA SER A 35 1.31 -9.47 27.74
C SER A 35 0.78 -8.67 26.54
N ALA A 36 0.23 -9.36 25.54
CA ALA A 36 -0.26 -8.72 24.32
C ALA A 36 -1.57 -7.94 24.53
N TYR A 37 -2.31 -8.26 25.60
CA TYR A 37 -3.62 -7.69 25.92
C TYR A 37 -3.75 -7.42 27.41
N GLU A 38 -4.20 -6.21 27.76
CA GLU A 38 -4.37 -5.74 29.15
C GLU A 38 -5.53 -6.43 29.91
N CYS A 39 -6.37 -7.21 29.21
CA CYS A 39 -7.57 -7.84 29.80
C CYS A 39 -7.29 -9.23 30.41
N GLY A 40 -6.04 -9.68 30.48
CA GLY A 40 -5.68 -10.99 31.06
C GLY A 40 -6.13 -12.21 30.24
N PHE A 41 -6.59 -11.98 29.00
CA PHE A 41 -6.88 -13.04 28.05
C PHE A 41 -5.67 -13.26 27.14
N ASN A 42 -5.25 -14.53 27.02
CA ASN A 42 -4.33 -14.90 25.96
C ASN A 42 -4.94 -14.55 24.60
N ALA A 43 -4.12 -14.15 23.64
CA ALA A 43 -4.57 -13.90 22.28
C ALA A 43 -5.37 -15.13 21.78
N PHE A 44 -6.69 -14.99 21.73
CA PHE A 44 -7.56 -15.96 21.09
C PHE A 44 -7.41 -15.73 19.59
N ASP A 45 -6.62 -16.56 18.90
CA ASP A 45 -7.00 -17.12 17.59
C ASP A 45 -5.90 -18.00 16.99
N ASP A 46 -6.26 -18.77 15.96
CA ASP A 46 -5.32 -19.34 15.00
C ASP A 46 -4.73 -18.21 14.13
N ALA A 47 -3.40 -18.09 14.07
CA ALA A 47 -2.71 -17.10 13.22
C ALA A 47 -3.03 -17.24 11.72
N ARG A 48 -3.74 -18.31 11.33
CA ARG A 48 -4.19 -18.61 9.96
C ARG A 48 -5.70 -18.44 9.75
N MET A 49 -6.40 -17.78 10.67
CA MET A 49 -7.80 -17.43 10.48
C MET A 49 -8.00 -16.74 9.13
N LYS A 50 -9.05 -17.15 8.40
CA LYS A 50 -9.37 -16.55 7.11
C LYS A 50 -9.97 -15.18 7.37
N PHE A 51 -9.18 -14.14 7.10
CA PHE A 51 -9.69 -12.78 7.01
C PHE A 51 -10.66 -12.65 5.84
N ASP A 52 -11.48 -11.61 5.90
CA ASP A 52 -12.48 -11.35 4.89
C ASP A 52 -11.85 -11.24 3.48
N VAL A 53 -12.45 -11.91 2.49
CA VAL A 53 -11.97 -11.94 1.10
C VAL A 53 -11.96 -10.53 0.48
N ARG A 54 -12.72 -9.59 1.03
CA ARG A 54 -12.76 -8.19 0.59
C ARG A 54 -11.38 -7.52 0.57
N PHE A 55 -10.51 -7.78 1.55
CA PHE A 55 -9.15 -7.24 1.56
C PHE A 55 -8.32 -7.69 0.36
N TYR A 56 -8.53 -8.94 -0.07
CA TYR A 56 -7.87 -9.49 -1.24
C TYR A 56 -8.37 -8.87 -2.55
N LEU A 57 -9.68 -8.59 -2.66
CA LEU A 57 -10.25 -7.91 -3.83
C LEU A 57 -9.69 -6.49 -3.99
N VAL A 58 -9.61 -5.72 -2.90
CA VAL A 58 -9.01 -4.37 -2.91
C VAL A 58 -7.53 -4.43 -3.31
N ALA A 59 -6.77 -5.43 -2.83
CA ALA A 59 -5.37 -5.59 -3.18
C ALA A 59 -5.16 -5.91 -4.67
N ILE A 60 -5.97 -6.80 -5.26
CA ILE A 60 -5.90 -7.08 -6.70
C ILE A 60 -6.25 -5.83 -7.50
N LEU A 61 -7.34 -5.13 -7.12
CA LEU A 61 -7.77 -3.93 -7.81
C LEU A 61 -6.67 -2.85 -7.77
N PHE A 62 -6.03 -2.68 -6.62
CA PHE A 62 -4.88 -1.77 -6.48
C PHE A 62 -3.73 -2.15 -7.42
N ILE A 63 -3.39 -3.44 -7.55
CA ILE A 63 -2.33 -3.90 -8.46
C ILE A 63 -2.68 -3.59 -9.92
N ILE A 64 -3.93 -3.80 -10.32
CA ILE A 64 -4.39 -3.51 -11.69
C ILE A 64 -4.30 -2.01 -11.99
N PHE A 65 -4.75 -1.17 -11.06
CA PHE A 65 -4.72 0.29 -11.21
C PHE A 65 -3.29 0.86 -11.14
N ASP A 66 -2.42 0.31 -10.30
CA ASP A 66 -1.00 0.70 -10.26
C ASP A 66 -0.31 0.39 -11.59
N LEU A 67 -0.61 -0.78 -12.17
CA LEU A 67 -0.13 -1.16 -13.50
C LEU A 67 -0.69 -0.24 -14.60
N GLU A 68 -1.94 0.22 -14.50
CA GLU A 68 -2.51 1.23 -15.40
C GLU A 68 -1.69 2.52 -15.39
N ILE A 69 -1.38 3.05 -14.20
CA ILE A 69 -0.57 4.27 -14.03
C ILE A 69 0.86 4.06 -14.55
N ALA A 70 1.44 2.87 -14.33
CA ALA A 70 2.76 2.53 -14.84
C ALA A 70 2.82 2.58 -16.38
N PHE A 71 1.73 2.24 -17.09
CA PHE A 71 1.63 2.41 -18.54
C PHE A 71 1.28 3.83 -18.97
N LEU A 72 0.50 4.56 -18.16
CA LEU A 72 0.15 5.94 -18.42
C LEU A 72 1.36 6.88 -18.36
N PHE A 73 2.32 6.62 -17.47
CA PHE A 73 3.44 7.53 -17.22
C PHE A 73 4.38 7.71 -18.43
N PRO A 74 4.90 6.65 -19.10
CA PRO A 74 5.69 6.80 -20.32
C PRO A 74 4.91 7.45 -21.46
N TRP A 75 3.60 7.18 -21.53
CA TRP A 75 2.72 7.78 -22.52
C TRP A 75 2.54 9.29 -22.31
N ALA A 76 2.34 9.71 -21.05
CA ALA A 76 2.20 11.11 -20.68
C ALA A 76 3.50 11.91 -20.91
N VAL A 77 4.66 11.30 -20.64
CA VAL A 77 5.97 11.96 -20.83
C VAL A 77 6.30 12.18 -22.31
N THR A 78 5.87 11.27 -23.19
CA THR A 78 6.16 11.33 -24.65
C THR A 78 5.04 11.96 -25.48
N PHE A 79 4.01 12.52 -24.84
CA PHE A 79 2.80 13.03 -25.50
C PHE A 79 3.05 14.00 -26.68
N LYS A 80 4.11 14.82 -26.62
CA LYS A 80 4.45 15.79 -27.67
C LYS A 80 4.92 15.15 -28.97
N ASP A 81 5.51 13.96 -28.90
CA ASP A 81 6.13 13.26 -30.03
C ASP A 81 5.26 12.08 -30.52
N MET A 82 3.99 12.05 -30.12
CA MET A 82 3.08 10.94 -30.40
C MET A 82 2.37 11.05 -31.75
N THR A 83 2.07 9.88 -32.31
CA THR A 83 1.16 9.74 -33.45
C THR A 83 -0.29 9.61 -32.96
N ASP A 84 -1.25 9.96 -33.82
CA ASP A 84 -2.69 9.80 -33.53
C ASP A 84 -3.05 8.36 -33.14
N VAL A 85 -2.32 7.36 -33.66
CA VAL A 85 -2.50 5.95 -33.32
C VAL A 85 -2.15 5.69 -31.86
N SER A 86 -1.03 6.24 -31.37
CA SER A 86 -0.59 6.11 -29.98
C SER A 86 -1.54 6.80 -28.99
N PHE A 87 -2.16 7.90 -29.42
CA PHE A 87 -3.21 8.56 -28.64
C PHE A 87 -4.43 7.66 -28.50
N TRP A 88 -4.99 7.19 -29.62
CA TRP A 88 -6.19 6.34 -29.60
C TRP A 88 -5.97 4.98 -28.95
N SER A 89 -4.78 4.38 -29.08
CA SER A 89 -4.48 3.12 -28.39
C SER A 89 -4.56 3.26 -26.87
N MET A 90 -4.10 4.39 -26.31
CA MET A 90 -4.19 4.65 -24.88
C MET A 90 -5.64 4.96 -24.46
N MET A 91 -6.40 5.69 -25.28
CA MET A 91 -7.82 5.95 -24.99
C MET A 91 -8.62 4.65 -24.92
N VAL A 92 -8.36 3.69 -25.83
CA VAL A 92 -9.00 2.37 -25.78
C VAL A 92 -8.55 1.59 -24.54
N PHE A 93 -7.25 1.61 -24.21
CA PHE A 93 -6.72 0.95 -23.02
C PHE A 93 -7.40 1.45 -21.73
N LEU A 94 -7.46 2.77 -21.54
CA LEU A 94 -8.14 3.40 -20.41
C LEU A 94 -9.64 3.06 -20.38
N ALA A 95 -10.31 3.05 -21.53
CA ALA A 95 -11.73 2.73 -21.61
C ALA A 95 -12.00 1.28 -21.16
N VAL A 96 -11.19 0.31 -21.59
CA VAL A 96 -11.35 -1.10 -21.20
C VAL A 96 -11.19 -1.27 -19.68
N LEU A 97 -10.17 -0.66 -19.09
CA LEU A 97 -9.92 -0.74 -17.65
C LEU A 97 -10.99 0.00 -16.84
N THR A 98 -11.43 1.18 -17.29
CA THR A 98 -12.53 1.93 -16.66
C THR A 98 -13.83 1.12 -16.68
N ILE A 99 -14.12 0.40 -17.76
CA ILE A 99 -15.29 -0.50 -17.84
C ILE A 99 -15.15 -1.66 -16.84
N GLY A 100 -13.96 -2.26 -16.74
CA GLY A 100 -13.68 -3.30 -15.74
C GLY A 100 -13.92 -2.82 -14.32
N PHE A 101 -13.40 -1.63 -13.98
CA PHE A 101 -13.62 -0.99 -12.69
C PHE A 101 -15.11 -0.69 -12.42
N ALA A 102 -15.82 -0.12 -13.40
CA ALA A 102 -17.25 0.16 -13.27
C ALA A 102 -18.07 -1.12 -13.05
N TYR A 103 -17.68 -2.24 -13.66
CA TYR A 103 -18.31 -3.55 -13.44
C TYR A 103 -18.09 -4.05 -12.01
N GLU A 104 -16.87 -3.99 -11.50
CA GLU A 104 -16.55 -4.41 -10.13
C GLU A 104 -17.26 -3.55 -9.08
N TRP A 105 -17.32 -2.24 -9.31
CA TRP A 105 -18.08 -1.30 -8.49
C TRP A 105 -19.56 -1.70 -8.42
N LYS A 106 -20.18 -1.94 -9.58
CA LYS A 106 -21.59 -2.35 -9.64
C LYS A 106 -21.85 -3.70 -8.99
N LYS A 107 -20.85 -4.58 -8.93
CA LYS A 107 -20.95 -5.89 -8.29
C LYS A 107 -20.85 -5.82 -6.75
N GLY A 108 -20.62 -4.64 -6.18
CA GLY A 108 -20.53 -4.44 -4.74
C GLY A 108 -19.24 -5.02 -4.13
N ALA A 109 -18.21 -5.27 -4.94
CA ALA A 109 -16.91 -5.77 -4.44
C ALA A 109 -16.21 -4.78 -3.48
N LEU A 110 -16.68 -3.52 -3.45
CA LEU A 110 -16.14 -2.41 -2.68
C LEU A 110 -17.11 -1.91 -1.58
N GLU A 111 -18.29 -2.52 -1.42
CA GLU A 111 -19.25 -2.09 -0.40
C GLU A 111 -18.96 -2.74 0.96
N TRP A 112 -19.08 -1.91 2.00
CA TRP A 112 -18.77 -2.25 3.39
C TRP A 112 -20.07 -2.24 4.19
N GLU A 113 -20.78 -3.37 4.19
CA GLU A 113 -21.71 -3.73 5.26
C GLU A 113 -21.05 -4.73 6.22
#